data_AF-A0A1N6IHL7-F1
#
_entry.id   AF-A0A1N6IHL7-F1
#
_cell.length_a   1.000
_cell.length_b   1.000
_cell.length_c   1.000
_cell.angle_alpha   90.00
_cell.angle_beta   90.00
_cell.angle_gamma   90.00
#
_symmetry.space_group_name_H-M   'P 1'
#
loop_
_entity.id
_entity.type
_entity.pdbx_description
1 polymer ?
#
loop_
_entity_poly.entity_id
_entity_poly.type
_entity_poly.pdbx_seq_one_letter_code
_entity_poly.pdbx_strand_id
1 'polypeptide(L)'
;MKKRLAILALAALMPFAGSSEAVEDASPLARWEADHNVILDARDISISDFHWLARPVVVFADSPADPRYRQQMDLILDRMDELAERDVVVITDTDPASQSGLRQRLRPRGFMLVLIGKDGGVKLRKPVPWDVREISRSIDKFPLRQQEIRDRRAAPG
;
A
#
# COMPACT_ATOMS: atom_id res chain seq x y z
N MET A 1 3.96 -67.35 32.99
CA MET A 1 3.51 -66.23 33.85
C MET A 1 4.03 -64.93 33.22
N LYS A 2 3.19 -64.18 32.51
CA LYS A 2 2.83 -62.76 32.79
C LYS A 2 4.08 -61.86 32.98
N LYS A 3 4.46 -60.91 32.12
CA LYS A 3 3.78 -59.63 31.72
C LYS A 3 4.62 -59.02 30.57
N ARG A 4 4.10 -58.75 29.36
CA ARG A 4 3.42 -57.52 28.85
C ARG A 4 4.23 -56.21 28.90
N LEU A 5 4.54 -55.73 27.68
CA LEU A 5 4.55 -54.35 27.14
C LEU A 5 5.24 -53.22 27.91
N ALA A 6 6.11 -52.47 27.22
CA ALA A 6 5.74 -51.19 26.58
C ALA A 6 6.94 -50.63 25.78
N ILE A 7 6.78 -50.52 24.46
CA ILE A 7 7.68 -49.73 23.60
C ILE A 7 7.13 -48.30 23.65
N LEU A 8 7.85 -47.39 24.32
CA LEU A 8 7.62 -45.96 24.23
C LEU A 8 8.27 -45.46 22.93
N ALA A 9 7.51 -45.40 21.84
CA ALA A 9 7.92 -44.67 20.66
C ALA A 9 7.58 -43.19 20.90
N LEU A 10 8.58 -42.42 21.32
CA LEU A 10 8.51 -40.97 21.44
C LEU A 10 8.55 -40.38 20.01
N ALA A 11 7.38 -40.19 19.40
CA ALA A 11 7.25 -39.38 18.20
C ALA A 11 7.54 -37.93 18.56
N ALA A 12 8.73 -37.45 18.17
CA ALA A 12 9.10 -36.05 18.25
C ALA A 12 8.21 -35.26 17.28
N LEU A 13 7.17 -34.63 17.82
CA LEU A 13 6.37 -33.64 17.12
C LEU A 13 7.23 -32.36 17.04
N MET A 14 7.97 -32.20 15.94
CA MET A 14 8.63 -30.92 15.64
C MET A 14 7.53 -29.88 15.40
N PRO A 15 7.50 -28.76 16.15
CA PRO A 15 6.61 -27.66 15.82
C PRO A 15 7.15 -27.00 14.55
N PHE A 16 6.37 -27.07 13.48
CA PHE A 16 6.56 -26.23 12.31
C PHE A 16 6.18 -24.80 12.73
N ALA A 17 7.17 -24.03 13.18
CA ALA A 17 7.00 -22.62 13.51
C ALA A 17 6.71 -21.88 12.20
N GLY A 18 5.45 -21.50 12.02
CA GLY A 18 4.98 -20.74 10.87
C GLY A 18 5.68 -19.39 10.80
N SER A 19 6.14 -19.06 9.59
CA SER A 19 6.70 -17.76 9.21
C SER A 19 5.67 -16.66 9.43
N SER A 20 5.64 -16.05 10.62
CA SER A 20 4.77 -14.89 10.91
C SER A 20 5.53 -13.69 11.48
N GLU A 21 6.81 -13.82 11.82
CA GLU A 21 7.62 -12.72 12.37
C GLU A 21 8.30 -11.85 11.30
N ALA A 22 8.37 -12.29 10.04
CA ALA A 22 9.10 -11.55 9.00
C ALA A 22 8.37 -10.31 8.43
N VAL A 23 7.10 -10.09 8.80
CA VAL A 23 6.28 -9.01 8.22
C VAL A 23 6.43 -7.69 9.00
N GLU A 24 6.81 -7.73 10.28
CA GLU A 24 6.94 -6.51 11.10
C GLU A 24 8.23 -5.72 10.83
N ASP A 25 9.33 -6.39 10.45
CA ASP A 25 10.62 -5.76 10.10
C ASP A 25 10.78 -5.47 8.60
N ALA A 26 9.76 -5.75 7.78
CA ALA A 26 9.83 -5.57 6.35
C ALA A 26 9.73 -4.07 5.94
N SER A 27 10.59 -3.66 5.00
CA SER A 27 10.56 -2.30 4.46
C SER A 27 9.16 -1.95 3.89
N PRO A 28 8.76 -0.67 3.86
CA PRO A 28 7.47 -0.27 3.29
C PRO A 28 7.24 -0.80 1.87
N LEU A 29 8.30 -0.83 1.05
CA LEU A 29 8.28 -1.41 -0.29
C LEU A 29 8.04 -2.92 -0.24
N ALA A 30 8.77 -3.67 0.59
CA ALA A 30 8.62 -5.12 0.69
C ALA A 30 7.20 -5.53 1.14
N ARG A 31 6.58 -4.76 2.04
CA ARG A 31 5.19 -4.98 2.45
C ARG A 31 4.21 -4.80 1.28
N TRP A 32 4.41 -3.79 0.45
CA TRP A 32 3.58 -3.55 -0.74
C TRP A 32 3.83 -4.57 -1.86
N GLU A 33 5.09 -4.99 -2.06
CA GLU A 33 5.40 -6.04 -3.03
C GLU A 33 4.78 -7.39 -2.63
N ALA A 34 4.75 -7.70 -1.33
CA ALA A 34 4.09 -8.90 -0.80
C ALA A 34 2.56 -8.85 -0.95
N ASP A 35 1.95 -7.67 -0.78
CA ASP A 35 0.53 -7.44 -0.94
C ASP A 35 0.26 -6.05 -1.52
N HIS A 36 -0.15 -5.99 -2.80
CA HIS A 36 -0.43 -4.72 -3.50
C HIS A 36 -1.70 -4.03 -3.00
N ASN A 37 -2.47 -4.71 -2.15
CA ASN A 37 -3.67 -4.22 -1.50
C ASN A 37 -3.40 -3.72 -0.07
N VAL A 38 -2.14 -3.67 0.37
CA VAL A 38 -1.78 -3.13 1.68
C VAL A 38 -1.92 -1.61 1.71
N ILE A 39 -2.43 -1.09 2.84
CA ILE A 39 -2.43 0.34 3.15
C ILE A 39 -1.28 0.61 4.13
N LEU A 40 -0.45 1.59 3.79
CA LEU A 40 0.72 1.95 4.58
C LEU A 40 0.49 3.22 5.42
N ASP A 41 1.22 3.34 6.52
CA ASP A 41 1.26 4.52 7.39
C ASP A 41 2.48 5.40 7.06
N ALA A 42 2.28 6.71 6.95
CA ALA A 42 3.30 7.65 6.49
C ALA A 42 4.50 7.87 7.44
N ARG A 43 4.44 7.45 8.70
CA ARG A 43 5.44 7.78 9.74
C ARG A 43 6.89 7.53 9.28
N ASP A 44 7.15 6.40 8.64
CA ASP A 44 8.49 5.97 8.23
C ASP A 44 8.62 5.76 6.71
N ILE A 45 7.86 6.52 5.91
CA ILE A 45 7.83 6.35 4.45
C ILE A 45 8.44 7.55 3.73
N SER A 46 9.35 7.26 2.80
CA SER A 46 9.80 8.21 1.80
C SER A 46 9.19 7.92 0.43
N ILE A 47 8.87 8.98 -0.32
CA ILE A 47 8.45 8.86 -1.73
C ILE A 47 9.55 8.18 -2.57
N SER A 48 10.82 8.32 -2.19
CA SER A 48 11.94 7.70 -2.92
C SER A 48 11.87 6.18 -2.93
N ASP A 49 11.24 5.57 -1.94
CA ASP A 49 11.17 4.11 -1.78
C ASP A 49 10.34 3.47 -2.88
N PHE A 50 9.47 4.27 -3.52
CA PHE A 50 8.58 3.86 -4.60
C PHE A 50 8.98 4.41 -5.97
N HIS A 51 10.13 5.10 -6.06
CA HIS A 51 10.57 5.74 -7.29
C HIS A 51 10.80 4.69 -8.39
N TRP A 52 10.19 4.92 -9.55
CA TRP A 52 10.07 4.02 -10.71
C TRP A 52 9.30 2.71 -10.47
N LEU A 53 8.96 2.37 -9.22
CA LEU A 53 8.32 1.10 -8.86
C LEU A 53 6.80 1.23 -8.74
N ALA A 54 6.32 2.20 -7.95
CA ALA A 54 4.90 2.36 -7.64
C ALA A 54 4.44 3.82 -7.74
N ARG A 55 3.12 4.03 -7.77
CA ARG A 55 2.46 5.34 -7.80
C ARG A 55 1.85 5.62 -6.42
N PRO A 56 2.46 6.48 -5.60
CA PRO A 56 1.89 6.79 -4.30
C PRO A 56 0.58 7.58 -4.41
N VAL A 57 -0.48 7.08 -3.78
CA VAL A 57 -1.67 7.84 -3.41
C VAL A 57 -1.58 8.09 -1.91
N VAL A 58 -1.31 9.34 -1.53
CA VAL A 58 -1.17 9.75 -0.13
C VAL A 58 -2.46 10.44 0.31
N VAL A 59 -3.11 9.91 1.35
CA VAL A 59 -4.31 10.46 1.95
C VAL A 59 -3.95 11.08 3.30
N PHE A 60 -4.04 12.40 3.37
CA PHE A 60 -3.84 13.16 4.59
C PHE A 60 -5.16 13.47 5.28
N ALA A 61 -5.15 13.51 6.61
CA ALA A 61 -6.20 14.07 7.44
C ALA A 61 -5.61 14.62 8.76
N ASP A 62 -6.43 15.34 9.53
CA ASP A 62 -6.03 15.83 10.85
C ASP A 62 -6.27 14.80 11.98
N SER A 63 -7.11 13.80 11.70
CA SER A 63 -7.46 12.72 12.62
C SER A 63 -8.01 11.53 11.85
N PRO A 64 -7.82 10.28 12.32
CA PRO A 64 -8.51 9.11 11.75
C PRO A 64 -10.04 9.22 11.87
N ALA A 65 -10.54 10.12 12.72
CA ALA A 65 -11.95 10.40 12.88
C ALA A 65 -12.51 11.45 11.88
N ASP A 66 -11.72 11.97 10.93
CA ASP A 66 -12.23 12.88 9.89
C ASP A 66 -13.24 12.14 8.98
N PRO A 67 -14.47 12.65 8.80
CA PRO A 67 -15.46 12.03 7.90
C PRO A 67 -14.97 11.86 6.46
N ARG A 68 -14.19 12.80 5.94
CA ARG A 68 -13.62 12.74 4.59
C ARG A 68 -12.57 11.64 4.48
N TYR A 69 -11.76 11.46 5.53
CA TYR A 69 -10.80 10.37 5.58
C TYR A 69 -11.51 9.01 5.52
N ARG A 70 -12.50 8.78 6.38
CA ARG A 70 -13.28 7.52 6.36
C ARG A 70 -13.92 7.28 5.00
N GLN A 71 -14.59 8.29 4.44
CA GLN A 71 -15.19 8.18 3.11
C GLN A 71 -14.15 7.84 2.03
N GLN A 72 -12.96 8.46 2.07
CA GLN A 72 -11.90 8.15 1.11
C GLN A 72 -11.39 6.70 1.28
N MET A 73 -11.25 6.23 2.52
CA MET A 73 -10.81 4.87 2.78
C MET A 73 -11.85 3.84 2.33
N ASP A 74 -13.14 4.10 2.54
CA ASP A 74 -14.23 3.25 2.04
C ASP A 74 -14.16 3.12 0.51
N LEU A 75 -14.00 4.25 -0.20
CA LEU A 75 -13.86 4.26 -1.66
C LEU A 75 -12.65 3.46 -2.16
N ILE A 76 -11.55 3.50 -1.41
CA ILE A 76 -10.31 2.76 -1.73
C ILE A 76 -10.51 1.26 -1.51
N LEU A 77 -11.05 0.87 -0.36
CA LEU A 77 -11.26 -0.53 0.02
C LEU A 77 -12.24 -1.22 -0.94
N ASP A 78 -13.27 -0.51 -1.42
CA ASP A 78 -14.24 -1.02 -2.39
C ASP A 78 -13.62 -1.40 -3.75
N ARG A 79 -12.47 -0.81 -4.12
CA ARG A 79 -11.87 -0.93 -5.46
C ARG A 79 -10.35 -1.03 -5.45
N MET A 80 -9.81 -1.68 -4.41
CA MET A 80 -8.38 -1.75 -4.19
C MET A 80 -7.64 -2.46 -5.34
N ASP A 81 -8.25 -3.48 -5.94
CA ASP A 81 -7.69 -4.20 -7.08
C ASP A 81 -7.50 -3.29 -8.32
N GLU A 82 -8.40 -2.31 -8.55
CA GLU A 82 -8.24 -1.35 -9.67
C GLU A 82 -6.98 -0.48 -9.49
N LEU A 83 -6.61 -0.19 -8.23
CA LEU A 83 -5.39 0.53 -7.88
C LEU A 83 -4.17 -0.37 -8.05
N ALA A 84 -4.25 -1.64 -7.59
CA ALA A 84 -3.17 -2.61 -7.71
C ALA A 84 -2.75 -2.86 -9.18
N GLU A 85 -3.70 -2.96 -10.12
CA GLU A 85 -3.42 -3.11 -11.58
C GLU A 85 -2.57 -1.98 -12.20
N ARG A 86 -2.47 -0.86 -11.49
CA ARG A 86 -1.78 0.37 -11.88
C ARG A 86 -0.57 0.64 -10.99
N ASP A 87 -0.10 -0.37 -10.27
CA ASP A 87 1.02 -0.31 -9.35
C ASP A 87 0.86 0.86 -8.36
N VAL A 88 -0.34 1.05 -7.81
CA VAL A 88 -0.61 2.11 -6.84
C VAL A 88 -0.31 1.58 -5.44
N VAL A 89 0.34 2.41 -4.64
CA VAL A 89 0.51 2.19 -3.20
C VAL A 89 -0.28 3.25 -2.45
N VAL A 90 -1.13 2.81 -1.52
CA VAL A 90 -1.94 3.70 -0.69
C VAL A 90 -1.20 3.98 0.61
N ILE A 91 -0.97 5.26 0.90
CA ILE A 91 -0.30 5.73 2.11
C ILE A 91 -1.22 6.68 2.85
N THR A 92 -1.31 6.54 4.16
CA THR A 92 -2.18 7.36 5.00
C THR A 92 -1.39 8.12 6.06
N ASP A 93 -1.81 9.34 6.33
CA ASP A 93 -1.25 10.20 7.37
C ASP A 93 -2.39 10.96 8.04
N THR A 94 -2.78 10.50 9.23
CA THR A 94 -3.89 11.07 10.00
C THR A 94 -3.45 11.71 11.31
N ASP A 95 -2.15 11.87 11.51
CA ASP A 95 -1.57 12.50 12.70
C ASP A 95 -0.64 13.66 12.28
N PRO A 96 -1.15 14.90 12.26
CA PRO A 96 -0.33 16.08 11.96
C PRO A 96 0.84 16.29 12.92
N ALA A 97 0.75 15.80 14.16
CA ALA A 97 1.80 15.98 15.17
C ALA A 97 3.01 15.08 14.92
N SER A 98 2.82 13.95 14.23
CA SER A 98 3.90 13.05 13.81
C SER A 98 4.94 13.72 12.89
N GLN A 99 4.56 14.80 12.21
CA GLN A 99 5.39 15.51 11.23
C GLN A 99 6.11 14.58 10.25
N SER A 100 5.40 13.59 9.69
CA SER A 100 5.95 12.64 8.72
C SER A 100 6.74 13.34 7.59
N GLY A 101 7.74 12.65 7.04
CA GLY A 101 8.53 13.17 5.92
C GLY A 101 7.65 13.55 4.71
N LEU A 102 6.57 12.78 4.49
CA LEU A 102 5.55 13.09 3.48
C LEU A 102 4.81 14.40 3.77
N ARG A 103 4.40 14.64 5.01
CA ARG A 103 3.69 15.87 5.41
C ARG A 103 4.59 17.10 5.28
N GLN A 104 5.85 17.00 5.68
CA GLN A 104 6.82 18.10 5.52
C GLN A 104 7.04 18.45 4.04
N ARG A 105 7.19 17.44 3.18
CA ARG A 105 7.42 17.63 1.74
C ARG A 105 6.18 18.10 0.99
N LEU A 106 5.01 17.50 1.26
CA LEU A 106 3.79 17.75 0.50
C LEU A 106 2.93 18.88 1.06
N ARG A 107 3.17 19.29 2.32
CA ARG A 107 2.54 20.43 3.00
C ARG A 107 1.01 20.45 2.86
N PRO A 108 0.31 19.35 3.23
CA PRO A 108 -1.14 19.28 3.17
C PRO A 108 -1.79 20.27 4.16
N ARG A 109 -3.06 20.62 3.90
CA ARG A 109 -3.90 21.42 4.80
C ARG A 109 -5.18 20.65 5.06
N GLY A 110 -5.36 20.14 6.28
CA GLY A 110 -6.49 19.26 6.61
C GLY A 110 -6.51 18.00 5.76
N PHE A 111 -7.72 17.60 5.33
CA PHE A 111 -7.86 16.51 4.37
C PHE A 111 -7.26 16.88 3.01
N MET A 112 -6.40 16.01 2.49
CA MET A 112 -5.86 16.15 1.14
C MET A 112 -5.46 14.79 0.59
N LEU A 113 -5.96 14.45 -0.60
CA LEU A 113 -5.44 13.36 -1.41
C LEU A 113 -4.38 13.91 -2.36
N VAL A 114 -3.24 13.24 -2.44
CA VAL A 114 -2.14 13.56 -3.36
C VAL A 114 -1.81 12.31 -4.15
N LEU A 115 -1.84 12.39 -5.48
CA LEU A 115 -1.36 11.31 -6.34
C LEU A 115 -0.02 11.70 -6.94
N ILE A 116 0.92 10.78 -6.85
CA ILE A 116 2.32 10.90 -7.26
C ILE A 116 2.59 9.84 -8.33
N GLY A 117 3.32 10.23 -9.37
CA GLY A 117 3.74 9.31 -10.42
C GLY A 117 4.92 8.45 -9.99
N LYS A 118 5.22 7.41 -10.76
CA LYS A 118 6.46 6.61 -10.60
C LYS A 118 7.72 7.47 -10.76
N ASP A 119 7.65 8.58 -11.49
CA ASP A 119 8.73 9.56 -11.60
C ASP A 119 8.93 10.42 -10.33
N GLY A 120 8.19 10.15 -9.24
CA GLY A 120 8.26 10.89 -7.99
C GLY A 120 7.62 12.29 -8.04
N GLY A 121 7.06 12.68 -9.20
CA GLY A 121 6.39 13.96 -9.39
C GLY A 121 4.95 13.93 -8.90
N VAL A 122 4.53 15.00 -8.21
CA VAL A 122 3.12 15.18 -7.84
C VAL A 122 2.29 15.43 -9.11
N LYS A 123 1.29 14.58 -9.35
CA LYS A 123 0.45 14.66 -10.54
C LYS A 123 -0.85 15.41 -10.30
N LEU A 124 -1.45 15.24 -9.11
CA LEU A 124 -2.64 15.96 -8.71
C LEU A 124 -2.78 16.05 -7.19
N ARG A 125 -3.63 16.98 -6.77
CA ARG A 125 -4.06 17.17 -5.38
C ARG A 125 -5.57 17.37 -5.35
N LYS A 126 -6.24 16.78 -4.36
CA LYS A 126 -7.68 16.94 -4.15
C LYS A 126 -7.96 17.24 -2.68
N PRO A 127 -8.69 18.33 -2.36
CA PRO A 127 -9.08 18.67 -0.98
C PRO A 127 -10.36 17.95 -0.53
N VAL A 128 -10.85 16.98 -1.31
CA VAL A 128 -12.09 16.24 -1.09
C VAL A 128 -11.90 14.77 -1.44
N PRO A 129 -12.68 13.85 -0.84
CA PRO A 129 -12.67 12.45 -1.23
C PRO A 129 -12.90 12.28 -2.72
N TRP A 130 -12.20 11.33 -3.33
CA TRP A 130 -12.17 11.14 -4.77
C TRP A 130 -12.28 9.65 -5.11
N ASP A 131 -13.21 9.36 -6.02
CA ASP A 131 -13.56 8.01 -6.43
C ASP A 131 -12.39 7.29 -7.09
N VAL A 132 -12.20 6.01 -6.78
CA VAL A 132 -11.12 5.19 -7.33
C VAL A 132 -11.18 5.10 -8.85
N ARG A 133 -12.37 5.06 -9.47
CA ARG A 133 -12.48 5.04 -10.93
C ARG A 133 -11.93 6.32 -11.54
N GLU A 134 -12.13 7.46 -10.89
CA GLU A 134 -11.58 8.74 -11.35
C GLU A 134 -10.07 8.83 -11.12
N ILE A 135 -9.56 8.28 -10.01
CA ILE A 135 -8.12 8.09 -9.79
C ILE A 135 -7.52 7.25 -10.93
N SER A 136 -8.08 6.06 -11.17
CA SER A 136 -7.66 5.12 -12.22
C SER A 136 -7.70 5.76 -13.61
N ARG A 137 -8.79 6.44 -13.96
CA ARG A 137 -8.93 7.18 -15.24
C ARG A 137 -7.89 8.28 -15.39
N SER A 138 -7.51 8.94 -14.31
CA SER A 138 -6.45 9.94 -14.33
C SER A 138 -5.08 9.30 -14.54
N ILE A 139 -4.80 8.17 -13.87
CA ILE A 139 -3.54 7.43 -14.02
C ILE A 139 -3.36 6.93 -15.45
N ASP A 140 -4.42 6.42 -16.08
CA ASP A 140 -4.39 5.89 -17.45
C ASP A 140 -4.05 6.95 -18.52
N LYS A 141 -4.10 8.24 -18.14
CA LYS A 141 -3.67 9.36 -19.00
C LYS A 141 -2.20 9.71 -18.84
N PHE A 142 -1.48 9.11 -17.89
CA PHE A 142 -0.06 9.42 -17.68
C PHE A 142 0.80 8.84 -18.81
N PRO A 143 1.78 9.59 -19.36
CA PRO A 143 2.62 9.13 -20.47
C PRO A 143 3.29 7.78 -20.20
N LEU A 144 3.88 7.60 -19.00
CA LEU A 144 4.49 6.34 -18.59
C LEU A 144 3.46 5.20 -18.51
N ARG A 145 2.25 5.47 -18.01
CA ARG A 145 1.19 4.45 -17.96
C ARG A 145 0.75 4.04 -19.37
N GLN A 146 0.62 4.99 -20.28
CA GLN A 146 0.29 4.70 -21.68
C GLN A 146 1.39 3.86 -22.35
N GLN A 147 2.66 4.09 -22.01
CA GLN A 147 3.77 3.25 -22.45
C GLN A 147 3.64 1.82 -21.91
N GLU A 148 3.43 1.63 -20.59
CA GLU A 148 3.20 0.31 -19.97
C GLU A 148 2.07 -0.47 -20.66
N ILE A 149 0.95 0.20 -20.98
CA ILE A 149 -0.19 -0.42 -21.67
C ILE A 149 0.19 -0.83 -23.10
N ARG A 150 0.93 0.01 -23.84
CA ARG A 150 1.41 -0.34 -25.19
C ARG A 150 2.35 -1.53 -25.15
N ASP A 151 3.31 -1.53 -24.22
CA ASP A 151 4.31 -2.59 -24.09
C ASP A 151 3.65 -3.92 -23.72
N ARG A 152 2.67 -3.90 -22.81
CA ARG A 152 1.87 -5.10 -22.45
C ARG A 152 1.07 -5.65 -23.63
N ARG A 153 0.58 -4.79 -24.53
CA ARG A 153 -0.13 -5.23 -25.76
C ARG A 153 0.81 -5.77 -26.83
N ALA A 154 2.06 -5.32 -26.84
CA ALA A 154 3.07 -5.72 -27.81
C ALA A 154 3.80 -7.02 -27.42
N ALA A 155 3.80 -7.39 -26.14
CA ALA A 155 4.38 -8.64 -25.68
C ALA A 155 3.51 -9.84 -26.14
N PRO A 156 4.03 -10.76 -26.97
CA PRO A 156 3.35 -12.03 -27.23
C PRO A 156 3.35 -12.85 -25.93
N GLY A 157 2.18 -13.33 -25.52
CA GLY A 157 2.01 -14.20 -24.35
C GLY A 157 2.64 -15.57 -24.52
#